data_AF-A0A1H6G3M0-F1
#
_entry.id   AF-A0A1H6G3M0-F1
#
_cell.length_a   1.000
_cell.length_b   1.000
_cell.length_c   1.000
_cell.angle_alpha   90.00
_cell.angle_beta   90.00
_cell.angle_gamma   90.00
#
_symmetry.space_group_name_H-M   'P 1'
#
loop_
_entity.id
_entity.type
_entity.pdbx_description
1 polymer ?
#
loop_
_entity_poly.entity_id
_entity_poly.type
_entity_poly.pdbx_seq_one_letter_code
_entity_poly.pdbx_strand_id
1 'polypeptide(L)'
;MVEDSELEYEDEQHDDQRTQQPQTHQNTNNGLPFKQGAVIGAIAVIATYLSHLLVTVIATAQASPVGSGEDVTELVASWEAAGWSYLSVFGAGFEAEGERAVLADVPNQAAAFVSTPFLLSSSLLFVVAIGGAVGAGYAIARYTEAEDATEAVKASLTVVPPYLVFALIAAVVMTHTFTEDATVTAFFGDLGVNAAPGLEEGEYIDGDGVSDIEFGPATSSAVLYAGLLVPAVLAAIGGLITQWRDALETVMAKVDQQ
;
A
#
# COMPACT_ATOMS: atom_id res chain seq x y z
N MET A 1 -6.49 -56.62 -72.32
CA MET A 1 -6.52 -55.22 -72.77
C MET A 1 -7.96 -54.75 -72.71
N VAL A 2 -8.37 -54.24 -71.55
CA VAL A 2 -9.15 -53.01 -71.33
C VAL A 2 -8.87 -52.68 -69.86
N GLU A 3 -8.39 -51.47 -69.63
CA GLU A 3 -8.16 -50.88 -68.31
C GLU A 3 -9.50 -50.41 -67.76
N ASP A 4 -9.86 -50.85 -66.56
CA ASP A 4 -10.95 -50.25 -65.78
C ASP A 4 -10.33 -49.22 -64.83
N SER A 5 -10.51 -47.97 -65.23
CA SER A 5 -10.32 -46.78 -64.42
C SER A 5 -11.55 -46.55 -63.54
N GLU A 6 -11.45 -46.83 -62.25
CA GLU A 6 -12.36 -46.27 -61.24
C GLU A 6 -11.55 -45.50 -60.20
N LEU A 7 -11.86 -44.21 -60.13
CA LEU A 7 -11.35 -43.23 -59.19
C LEU A 7 -12.04 -43.46 -57.84
N GLU A 8 -11.34 -44.10 -56.89
CA GLU A 8 -11.75 -44.07 -55.48
C GLU A 8 -11.07 -42.86 -54.81
N TYR A 9 -11.90 -41.83 -54.57
CA TYR A 9 -11.60 -40.77 -53.62
C TYR A 9 -11.84 -41.33 -52.21
N GLU A 10 -10.77 -41.74 -51.52
CA GLU A 10 -10.79 -41.86 -50.07
C GLU A 10 -10.68 -40.44 -49.48
N ASP A 11 -11.83 -39.81 -49.27
CA ASP A 11 -11.99 -38.73 -48.29
C ASP A 11 -11.82 -39.34 -46.88
N GLU A 12 -10.58 -39.60 -46.48
CA GLU A 12 -10.24 -39.71 -45.06
C GLU A 12 -10.38 -38.30 -44.46
N GLN A 13 -11.60 -38.00 -44.01
CA GLN A 13 -11.84 -37.02 -42.96
C GLN A 13 -11.00 -37.44 -41.75
N HIS A 14 -9.78 -36.92 -41.67
CA HIS A 14 -9.11 -36.75 -40.39
C HIS A 14 -10.01 -35.85 -39.54
N ASP A 15 -10.81 -36.51 -38.69
CA ASP A 15 -11.30 -35.91 -37.47
C ASP A 15 -10.08 -35.43 -36.69
N ASP A 16 -9.75 -34.16 -36.91
CA ASP A 16 -9.01 -33.30 -36.00
C ASP A 16 -9.80 -33.23 -34.69
N GLN A 17 -9.80 -34.33 -33.94
CA GLN A 17 -9.84 -34.29 -32.49
C GLN A 17 -8.54 -33.61 -32.05
N ARG A 18 -8.51 -32.28 -32.24
CA ARG A 18 -7.93 -31.36 -31.27
C ARG A 18 -8.67 -31.61 -29.97
N THR A 19 -8.31 -32.71 -29.32
CA THR A 19 -8.28 -32.83 -27.89
C THR A 19 -7.46 -31.63 -27.46
N GLN A 20 -8.16 -30.53 -27.16
CA GLN A 20 -7.66 -29.50 -26.29
C GLN A 20 -7.36 -30.25 -25.00
N GLN A 21 -6.15 -30.81 -24.90
CA GLN A 21 -5.55 -31.02 -23.61
C GLN A 21 -5.70 -29.66 -22.93
N PRO A 22 -6.46 -29.54 -21.83
CA PRO A 22 -6.16 -28.46 -20.93
C PRO A 22 -4.67 -28.66 -20.65
N GLN A 23 -3.85 -27.71 -21.12
CA GLN A 23 -2.50 -27.55 -20.63
C GLN A 23 -2.66 -27.27 -19.16
N THR A 24 -2.86 -28.34 -18.40
CA THR A 24 -2.46 -28.44 -17.02
C THR A 24 -0.99 -28.13 -17.08
N HIS A 25 -0.67 -26.85 -16.91
CA HIS A 25 0.60 -26.45 -16.34
C HIS A 25 0.62 -27.07 -14.94
N GLN A 26 0.80 -28.40 -14.88
CA GLN A 26 1.41 -29.12 -13.80
C GLN A 26 2.85 -28.58 -13.70
N ASN A 27 2.97 -27.35 -13.20
CA ASN A 27 4.16 -26.98 -12.48
C ASN A 27 4.11 -27.82 -11.20
N THR A 28 4.79 -28.95 -11.25
CA THR A 28 5.15 -29.82 -10.12
C THR A 28 6.08 -29.12 -9.13
N ASN A 29 5.81 -27.85 -8.83
CA ASN A 29 6.39 -27.13 -7.72
C ASN A 29 5.26 -26.89 -6.72
N ASN A 30 5.15 -27.76 -5.71
CA ASN A 30 4.37 -27.53 -4.47
C ASN A 30 4.88 -26.31 -3.65
N GLY A 31 5.53 -25.34 -4.31
CA GLY A 31 6.10 -24.15 -3.70
C GLY A 31 5.15 -22.98 -3.90
N LEU A 32 5.01 -22.18 -2.85
CA LEU A 32 4.25 -20.93 -2.88
C LEU A 32 4.75 -20.02 -4.04
N PRO A 33 3.86 -19.27 -4.71
CA PRO A 33 4.17 -18.46 -5.89
C PRO A 33 4.92 -17.16 -5.55
N PHE A 34 5.98 -17.24 -4.74
CA PHE A 34 6.68 -16.09 -4.19
C PHE A 34 7.15 -15.09 -5.24
N LYS A 35 7.60 -15.57 -6.41
CA LYS A 35 8.09 -14.68 -7.47
C LYS A 35 6.94 -13.84 -8.05
N GLN A 36 5.84 -14.49 -8.39
CA GLN A 36 4.67 -13.82 -8.97
C GLN A 36 3.97 -12.94 -7.94
N GLY A 37 3.83 -13.42 -6.71
CA GLY A 37 3.33 -12.65 -5.59
C GLY A 37 4.13 -11.38 -5.35
N ALA A 38 5.46 -11.49 -5.30
CA ALA A 38 6.33 -10.33 -5.11
C ALA A 38 6.23 -9.32 -6.27
N VAL A 39 6.12 -9.79 -7.52
CA VAL A 39 5.94 -8.89 -8.67
C VAL A 39 4.59 -8.17 -8.61
N ILE A 40 3.50 -8.89 -8.36
CA ILE A 40 2.15 -8.30 -8.26
C ILE A 40 2.08 -7.34 -7.07
N GLY A 41 2.62 -7.74 -5.92
CA GLY A 41 2.70 -6.88 -4.73
C GLY A 41 3.52 -5.61 -4.98
N ALA A 42 4.66 -5.73 -5.66
CA ALA A 42 5.48 -4.57 -6.01
C ALA A 42 4.76 -3.61 -6.97
N ILE A 43 4.06 -4.14 -7.98
CA ILE A 43 3.24 -3.32 -8.88
C ILE A 43 2.14 -2.61 -8.09
N ALA A 44 1.47 -3.30 -7.17
CA ALA A 44 0.42 -2.71 -6.34
C ALA A 44 0.97 -1.59 -5.44
N VAL A 45 2.08 -1.83 -4.73
CA VAL A 45 2.77 -0.81 -3.92
C VAL A 45 3.16 0.39 -4.76
N ILE A 46 3.83 0.18 -5.90
CA ILE A 46 4.28 1.27 -6.77
C ILE A 46 3.08 2.07 -7.31
N ALA A 47 2.04 1.41 -7.83
CA ALA A 47 0.88 2.08 -8.40
C ALA A 47 0.11 2.90 -7.35
N THR A 48 -0.05 2.34 -6.15
CA THR A 48 -0.73 3.03 -5.05
C THR A 48 0.11 4.18 -4.51
N TYR A 49 1.40 3.99 -4.27
CA TYR A 49 2.31 5.08 -3.89
C TYR A 49 2.35 6.20 -4.94
N LEU A 50 2.44 5.88 -6.23
CA LEU A 50 2.40 6.89 -7.29
C LEU A 50 1.09 7.66 -7.34
N SER A 51 -0.02 7.02 -6.94
CA SER A 51 -1.31 7.69 -6.79
C SER A 51 -1.27 8.71 -5.65
N HIS A 52 -0.70 8.31 -4.49
CA HIS A 52 -0.46 9.24 -3.38
C HIS A 52 0.48 10.38 -3.80
N LEU A 53 1.57 10.08 -4.51
CA LEU A 53 2.52 11.08 -4.99
C LEU A 53 1.86 12.09 -5.93
N LEU A 54 1.09 11.62 -6.91
CA LEU A 54 0.40 12.49 -7.86
C LEU A 54 -0.56 13.45 -7.15
N VAL A 55 -1.39 12.92 -6.24
CA VAL A 55 -2.35 13.73 -5.49
C VAL A 55 -1.61 14.68 -4.55
N THR A 56 -0.51 14.24 -3.92
CA THR A 56 0.34 15.10 -3.07
C THR A 56 0.87 16.27 -3.89
N VAL A 57 1.51 16.02 -5.03
CA VAL A 57 2.05 17.07 -5.90
C VAL A 57 0.97 18.07 -6.33
N ILE A 58 -0.24 17.60 -6.66
CA ILE A 58 -1.36 18.48 -7.00
C ILE A 58 -1.80 19.31 -5.80
N ALA A 59 -1.93 18.70 -4.62
CA ALA A 59 -2.31 19.39 -3.39
C ALA A 59 -1.26 20.43 -2.99
N THR A 60 0.02 20.06 -3.03
CA THR A 60 1.18 20.95 -2.82
C THR A 60 1.14 22.16 -3.73
N ALA A 61 0.89 21.97 -5.02
CA ALA A 61 0.85 23.07 -5.99
C ALA A 61 -0.29 24.07 -5.73
N GLN A 62 -1.30 23.68 -4.96
CA GLN A 62 -2.46 24.51 -4.62
C GLN A 62 -2.42 25.03 -3.17
N ALA A 63 -1.56 24.47 -2.33
CA ALA A 63 -1.40 24.89 -0.95
C ALA A 63 -0.51 26.13 -0.85
N SER A 64 -0.83 27.02 0.07
CA SER A 64 0.08 28.06 0.53
C SER A 64 0.69 27.63 1.88
N PRO A 65 1.95 27.97 2.18
CA PRO A 65 2.53 27.76 3.50
C PRO A 65 1.63 28.37 4.59
N VAL A 66 1.55 27.71 5.75
CA VAL A 66 0.78 28.18 6.90
C VAL A 66 1.67 29.12 7.72
N GLY A 67 1.39 30.42 7.64
CA GLY A 67 2.07 31.46 8.41
C GLY A 67 1.70 32.84 7.89
N SER A 68 1.35 33.78 8.76
CA SER A 68 0.98 35.15 8.38
C SER A 68 2.19 36.09 8.21
N GLY A 69 3.38 35.54 8.00
CA GLY A 69 4.63 36.27 7.81
C GLY A 69 5.29 35.88 6.48
N GLU A 70 6.13 36.78 5.96
CA GLU A 70 6.91 36.56 4.72
C GLU A 70 7.97 35.46 4.85
N ASP A 71 8.14 34.86 6.04
CA ASP A 71 9.30 34.04 6.40
C ASP A 71 9.07 32.52 6.39
N VAL A 72 7.83 32.05 6.54
CA VAL A 72 7.53 30.59 6.57
C VAL A 72 7.65 29.97 5.19
N THR A 73 8.78 29.35 4.91
CA THR A 73 9.12 28.81 3.58
C THR A 73 9.55 27.35 3.60
N GLU A 74 9.77 26.77 4.77
CA GLU A 74 10.15 25.36 4.87
C GLU A 74 9.00 24.44 4.43
N LEU A 75 9.25 23.70 3.34
CA LEU A 75 8.30 22.79 2.71
C LEU A 75 8.87 21.38 2.69
N VAL A 76 8.07 20.43 3.15
CA VAL A 76 8.37 18.99 3.03
C VAL A 76 8.38 18.59 1.55
N ALA A 77 9.35 17.76 1.16
CA ALA A 77 9.40 17.25 -0.19
C ALA A 77 8.15 16.38 -0.49
N SER A 78 7.55 16.57 -1.67
CA SER A 78 6.27 15.91 -2.00
C SER A 78 6.32 14.38 -1.97
N TRP A 79 7.49 13.78 -2.15
CA TRP A 79 7.67 12.33 -2.07
C TRP A 79 7.69 11.81 -0.62
N GLU A 80 8.21 12.59 0.34
CA GLU A 80 8.16 12.28 1.78
C GLU A 80 6.70 12.37 2.24
N ALA A 81 6.03 13.49 1.95
CA ALA A 81 4.62 13.70 2.30
C ALA A 81 3.68 12.66 1.67
N ALA A 82 3.94 12.25 0.43
CA ALA A 82 3.21 11.16 -0.23
C ALA A 82 3.42 9.82 0.48
N GLY A 83 4.64 9.56 0.94
CA GLY A 83 4.99 8.40 1.75
C GLY A 83 4.24 8.37 3.07
N TRP A 84 4.20 9.49 3.79
CA TRP A 84 3.42 9.64 5.02
C TRP A 84 1.94 9.38 4.79
N SER A 85 1.38 10.00 3.76
CA SER A 85 -0.01 9.77 3.34
C SER A 85 -0.27 8.29 3.04
N TYR A 86 0.61 7.62 2.30
CA TYR A 86 0.50 6.19 1.97
C TYR A 86 0.55 5.31 3.21
N LEU A 87 1.54 5.50 4.08
CA LEU A 87 1.70 4.69 5.30
C LEU A 87 0.53 4.90 6.27
N SER A 88 -0.03 6.11 6.35
CA SER A 88 -1.16 6.43 7.23
C SER A 88 -2.43 5.63 6.88
N VAL A 89 -2.65 5.32 5.59
CA VAL A 89 -3.80 4.49 5.15
C VAL A 89 -3.77 3.09 5.78
N PHE A 90 -2.57 2.55 6.00
CA PHE A 90 -2.39 1.26 6.65
C PHE A 90 -2.22 1.37 8.18
N GLY A 91 -2.49 2.55 8.76
CA GLY A 91 -2.46 2.76 10.20
C GLY A 91 -1.07 2.92 10.81
N ALA A 92 -0.05 3.26 10.01
CA ALA A 92 1.23 3.67 10.57
C ALA A 92 1.06 4.97 11.37
N GLY A 93 1.68 5.02 12.54
CA GLY A 93 1.82 6.23 13.35
C GLY A 93 3.07 7.02 12.94
N PHE A 94 3.21 8.20 13.55
CA PHE A 94 4.32 9.12 13.31
C PHE A 94 4.99 9.47 14.63
N GLU A 95 6.25 9.85 14.54
CA GLU A 95 7.03 10.31 15.66
C GLU A 95 7.79 11.59 15.29
N ALA A 96 8.01 12.43 16.30
CA ALA A 96 8.94 13.54 16.25
C ALA A 96 9.91 13.39 17.42
N GLU A 97 11.21 13.34 17.14
CA GLU A 97 12.25 13.17 18.17
C GLU A 97 12.01 11.94 19.09
N GLY A 98 11.37 10.90 18.54
CA GLY A 98 11.00 9.68 19.27
C GLY A 98 9.70 9.78 20.09
N GLU A 99 9.08 10.95 20.15
CA GLU A 99 7.76 11.15 20.76
C GLU A 99 6.64 10.97 19.75
N ARG A 100 5.49 10.47 20.21
CA ARG A 100 4.34 10.24 19.32
C ARG A 100 3.84 11.56 18.73
N ALA A 101 3.73 11.60 17.41
CA ALA A 101 3.24 12.76 16.67
C ALA A 101 1.99 12.46 15.84
N VAL A 102 1.24 13.51 15.51
CA VAL A 102 0.01 13.44 14.71
C VAL A 102 0.25 14.11 13.36
N LEU A 103 0.21 13.33 12.27
CA LEU A 103 0.45 13.82 10.90
C LEU A 103 -0.44 15.01 10.51
N ALA A 104 -1.68 15.04 11.01
CA ALA A 104 -2.64 16.11 10.71
C ALA A 104 -2.23 17.48 11.23
N ASP A 105 -1.39 17.50 12.26
CA ASP A 105 -1.02 18.67 13.02
C ASP A 105 0.38 19.18 12.62
N VAL A 106 1.06 18.46 11.72
CA VAL A 106 2.38 18.80 11.22
C VAL A 106 2.28 19.99 10.24
N PRO A 107 3.10 21.04 10.41
CA PRO A 107 3.08 22.23 9.57
C PRO A 107 3.47 21.93 8.12
N ASN A 108 3.12 22.85 7.22
CA ASN A 108 3.57 22.94 5.82
C ASN A 108 3.72 21.60 5.07
N GLN A 109 2.65 21.20 4.36
CA GLN A 109 2.51 20.07 3.41
C GLN A 109 1.93 18.78 4.02
N ALA A 110 2.26 18.42 5.25
CA ALA A 110 1.61 17.29 5.92
C ALA A 110 0.11 17.55 6.16
N ALA A 111 -0.24 18.79 6.51
CA ALA A 111 -1.63 19.23 6.67
C ALA A 111 -2.42 19.45 5.37
N ALA A 112 -1.78 19.44 4.18
CA ALA A 112 -2.48 19.67 2.91
C ALA A 112 -3.57 18.62 2.66
N PHE A 113 -3.35 17.38 3.11
CA PHE A 113 -4.32 16.28 3.06
C PHE A 113 -5.45 16.35 4.08
N VAL A 114 -5.33 17.22 5.09
CA VAL A 114 -6.32 17.40 6.16
C VAL A 114 -7.17 18.65 5.94
N SER A 115 -6.77 19.53 5.03
CA SER A 115 -7.59 20.67 4.64
C SER A 115 -8.86 20.21 3.88
N THR A 116 -9.99 20.86 4.20
CA THR A 116 -11.36 20.53 3.76
C THR A 116 -11.54 20.22 2.26
N PRO A 117 -10.84 20.88 1.29
CA PRO A 117 -10.99 20.52 -0.12
C PRO A 117 -10.42 19.14 -0.51
N PHE A 118 -9.63 18.48 0.34
CA PHE A 118 -8.97 17.21 0.01
C PHE A 118 -9.54 15.97 0.73
N LEU A 119 -10.63 16.10 1.52
CA LEU A 119 -11.27 14.94 2.16
C LEU A 119 -11.70 13.84 1.17
N LEU A 120 -12.18 14.25 -0.01
CA LEU A 120 -12.52 13.32 -1.10
C LEU A 120 -11.26 12.64 -1.65
N SER A 121 -10.16 13.38 -1.77
CA SER A 121 -8.87 12.86 -2.24
C SER A 121 -8.29 11.85 -1.25
N SER A 122 -8.35 12.12 0.05
CA SER A 122 -7.91 11.20 1.10
C SER A 122 -8.77 9.92 1.12
N SER A 123 -10.08 10.03 0.90
CA SER A 123 -10.98 8.88 0.78
C SER A 123 -10.67 8.05 -0.48
N LEU A 124 -10.42 8.71 -1.61
CA LEU A 124 -10.03 8.04 -2.86
C LEU A 124 -8.70 7.29 -2.69
N LEU A 125 -7.69 7.94 -2.12
CA LEU A 125 -6.38 7.34 -1.87
C LEU A 125 -6.48 6.14 -0.91
N PHE A 126 -7.33 6.24 0.12
CA PHE A 126 -7.66 5.12 0.98
C PHE A 126 -8.22 3.94 0.18
N VAL A 127 -9.24 4.17 -0.65
CA VAL A 127 -9.84 3.12 -1.49
C VAL A 127 -8.82 2.53 -2.47
N VAL A 128 -7.97 3.35 -3.06
CA VAL A 128 -6.93 2.92 -4.01
C VAL A 128 -5.89 2.04 -3.32
N ALA A 129 -5.38 2.44 -2.16
CA ALA A 129 -4.36 1.68 -1.44
C ALA A 129 -4.90 0.37 -0.86
N ILE A 130 -6.06 0.42 -0.20
CA ILE A 130 -6.72 -0.78 0.34
C ILE A 130 -7.16 -1.72 -0.79
N GLY A 131 -7.83 -1.16 -1.80
CA GLY A 131 -8.27 -1.90 -2.98
C GLY A 131 -7.11 -2.48 -3.78
N GLY A 132 -5.97 -1.79 -3.82
CA GLY A 132 -4.73 -2.28 -4.43
C GLY A 132 -4.19 -3.53 -3.72
N ALA A 133 -4.14 -3.53 -2.38
CA ALA A 133 -3.69 -4.68 -1.60
C ALA A 133 -4.65 -5.89 -1.72
N VAL A 134 -5.95 -5.64 -1.63
CA VAL A 134 -6.99 -6.67 -1.85
C VAL A 134 -6.92 -7.20 -3.28
N GLY A 135 -6.81 -6.32 -4.27
CA GLY A 135 -6.70 -6.68 -5.69
C GLY A 135 -5.45 -7.50 -6.00
N ALA A 136 -4.31 -7.17 -5.39
CA ALA A 136 -3.08 -7.96 -5.49
C ALA A 136 -3.27 -9.38 -4.94
N GLY A 137 -3.88 -9.50 -3.75
CA GLY A 137 -4.21 -10.80 -3.14
C GLY A 137 -5.14 -11.65 -4.01
N TYR A 138 -6.18 -11.02 -4.57
CA TYR A 138 -7.11 -11.66 -5.51
C TYR A 138 -6.41 -12.11 -6.79
N ALA A 139 -5.58 -11.25 -7.37
CA ALA A 139 -4.89 -11.52 -8.63
C ALA A 139 -3.95 -12.72 -8.52
N ILE A 140 -3.17 -12.83 -7.44
CA ILE A 140 -2.26 -13.97 -7.27
C ILE A 140 -3.00 -15.27 -6.98
N ALA A 141 -4.04 -15.26 -6.14
CA ALA A 141 -4.83 -16.46 -5.84
C ALA A 141 -5.51 -17.00 -7.11
N ARG A 142 -5.99 -16.09 -7.97
CA ARG A 142 -6.56 -16.45 -9.26
C ARG A 142 -5.51 -16.94 -10.26
N TYR A 143 -4.32 -16.35 -10.25
CA TYR A 143 -3.21 -16.76 -11.11
C TYR A 143 -2.71 -18.17 -10.78
N THR A 144 -2.71 -18.55 -9.50
CA THR A 144 -2.32 -19.90 -9.07
C THR A 144 -3.42 -20.94 -9.14
N GLU A 145 -4.64 -20.55 -9.55
CA GLU A 145 -5.81 -21.45 -9.60
C GLU A 145 -6.03 -22.18 -8.26
N ALA A 146 -5.89 -21.46 -7.14
CA ALA A 146 -5.95 -22.06 -5.81
C ALA A 146 -7.22 -22.92 -5.62
N GLU A 147 -7.06 -24.15 -5.15
CA GLU A 147 -8.15 -25.14 -5.11
C GLU A 147 -9.10 -24.92 -3.93
N ASP A 148 -8.59 -24.34 -2.83
CA ASP A 148 -9.35 -24.07 -1.61
C ASP A 148 -8.99 -22.73 -0.95
N ALA A 149 -9.76 -22.34 0.07
CA ALA A 149 -9.55 -21.10 0.81
C ALA A 149 -8.17 -21.00 1.49
N THR A 150 -7.60 -22.13 1.92
CA THR A 150 -6.28 -22.16 2.60
C THR A 150 -5.17 -21.91 1.60
N GLU A 151 -5.22 -22.56 0.44
CA GLU A 151 -4.27 -22.33 -0.65
C GLU A 151 -4.37 -20.91 -1.18
N ALA A 152 -5.59 -20.38 -1.36
CA ALA A 152 -5.81 -19.01 -1.79
C ALA A 152 -5.16 -18.01 -0.83
N VAL A 153 -5.35 -18.16 0.48
CA VAL A 153 -4.71 -17.30 1.49
C VAL A 153 -3.19 -17.40 1.43
N LYS A 154 -2.64 -18.63 1.36
CA LYS A 154 -1.20 -18.84 1.29
C LYS A 154 -0.58 -18.19 0.04
N ALA A 155 -1.23 -18.34 -1.12
CA ALA A 155 -0.83 -17.70 -2.36
C ALA A 155 -0.91 -16.17 -2.22
N SER A 156 -2.00 -15.62 -1.68
CA SER A 156 -2.15 -14.18 -1.48
C SER A 156 -1.12 -13.57 -0.55
N LEU A 157 -0.72 -14.26 0.52
CA LEU A 157 0.32 -13.75 1.44
C LEU A 157 1.69 -13.56 0.78
N THR A 158 1.92 -14.13 -0.40
CA THR A 158 3.16 -13.90 -1.15
C THR A 158 3.29 -12.48 -1.72
N VAL A 159 2.23 -11.67 -1.70
CA VAL A 159 2.26 -10.24 -2.13
C VAL A 159 2.75 -9.29 -1.03
N VAL A 160 2.85 -9.75 0.22
CA VAL A 160 3.19 -8.93 1.39
C VAL A 160 4.65 -8.46 1.41
N PRO A 161 5.68 -9.26 1.02
CA PRO A 161 7.08 -8.84 1.17
C PRO A 161 7.42 -7.49 0.51
N PRO A 162 6.91 -7.14 -0.68
CA PRO A 162 7.05 -5.79 -1.24
C PRO A 162 6.54 -4.66 -0.33
N TYR A 163 5.40 -4.84 0.35
CA TYR A 163 4.87 -3.85 1.29
C TYR A 163 5.81 -3.68 2.48
N LEU A 164 6.33 -4.79 3.01
CA LEU A 164 7.29 -4.78 4.11
C LEU A 164 8.58 -4.04 3.74
N VAL A 165 9.13 -4.34 2.56
CA VAL A 165 10.35 -3.67 2.05
C VAL A 165 10.09 -2.18 1.86
N PHE A 166 8.96 -1.81 1.26
CA PHE A 166 8.60 -0.41 1.08
C PHE A 166 8.43 0.32 2.41
N ALA A 167 7.71 -0.25 3.38
CA ALA A 167 7.50 0.34 4.69
C ALA A 167 8.82 0.54 5.45
N LEU A 168 9.76 -0.40 5.33
CA LEU A 168 11.09 -0.28 5.94
C LEU A 168 11.90 0.85 5.30
N ILE A 169 11.90 0.95 3.97
CA ILE A 169 12.58 2.04 3.26
C ILE A 169 11.94 3.38 3.64
N ALA A 170 10.62 3.45 3.62
CA ALA A 170 9.87 4.66 3.93
C ALA A 170 10.10 5.14 5.36
N ALA A 171 10.13 4.22 6.34
CA ALA A 171 10.39 4.57 7.75
C ALA A 171 11.76 5.24 7.97
N VAL A 172 12.77 4.91 7.15
CA VAL A 172 14.13 5.43 7.31
C VAL A 172 14.39 6.63 6.40
N VAL A 173 13.86 6.60 5.18
CA VAL A 173 14.22 7.56 4.14
C VAL A 173 13.23 8.72 4.09
N MET A 174 11.99 8.54 4.56
CA MET A 174 10.98 9.61 4.55
C MET A 174 10.88 10.27 5.93
N THR A 175 12.02 10.61 6.54
CA THR A 175 12.06 11.52 7.69
C THR A 175 12.40 12.92 7.20
N HIS A 176 11.94 13.94 7.93
CA HIS A 176 12.14 15.34 7.59
C HIS A 176 12.55 16.12 8.83
N THR A 177 13.60 16.92 8.73
CA THR A 177 14.03 17.81 9.80
C THR A 177 13.51 19.22 9.51
N PHE A 178 12.63 19.72 10.37
CA PHE A 178 12.22 21.12 10.37
C PHE A 178 13.28 21.94 11.10
N THR A 179 13.74 23.02 10.48
CA THR A 179 14.86 23.85 10.94
C THR A 179 14.50 25.33 11.10
N GLU A 180 13.33 25.73 10.57
CA GLU A 180 12.88 27.11 10.64
C GLU A 180 12.17 27.38 11.97
N ASP A 181 12.65 28.35 12.75
CA ASP A 181 12.08 28.73 14.07
C ASP A 181 10.55 28.85 14.03
N ALA A 182 9.99 29.52 13.02
CA ALA A 182 8.55 29.68 12.89
C ALA A 182 7.80 28.35 12.64
N THR A 183 8.41 27.42 11.90
CA THR A 183 7.85 26.08 11.63
C THR A 183 7.95 25.21 12.87
N VAL A 184 9.05 25.30 13.61
CA VAL A 184 9.25 24.62 14.89
C VAL A 184 8.29 25.14 15.95
N THR A 185 8.11 26.46 16.10
CA THR A 185 7.09 27.03 17.00
C THR A 185 5.67 26.58 16.60
N ALA A 186 5.38 26.48 15.30
CA ALA A 186 4.08 25.97 14.85
C ALA A 186 3.86 24.50 15.23
N PHE A 187 4.93 23.70 15.32
CA PHE A 187 4.88 22.30 15.75
C PHE A 187 4.40 22.13 17.21
N PHE A 188 4.76 23.08 18.09
CA PHE A 188 4.41 23.08 19.52
C PHE A 188 3.05 23.72 19.87
N GLY A 189 2.38 24.31 18.88
CA GLY A 189 0.99 24.71 19.03
C GLY A 189 0.73 26.13 19.51
N ASP A 190 1.61 27.09 19.20
CA ASP A 190 1.26 28.52 19.31
C ASP A 190 0.05 28.92 18.41
N LEU A 191 -0.33 28.02 17.48
CA LEU A 191 -1.54 28.10 16.65
C LEU A 191 -2.72 27.22 17.16
N GLY A 192 -2.64 26.68 18.38
CA GLY A 192 -3.73 25.94 19.04
C GLY A 192 -3.78 24.43 18.77
N VAL A 193 -2.73 23.85 18.18
CA VAL A 193 -2.63 22.42 17.86
C VAL A 193 -1.20 21.93 18.13
N ASN A 194 -1.02 20.98 19.04
CA ASN A 194 0.31 20.46 19.39
C ASN A 194 0.54 19.11 18.66
N ALA A 195 1.44 19.13 17.67
CA ALA A 195 1.72 17.97 16.82
C ALA A 195 2.42 16.83 17.57
N ALA A 196 3.16 17.13 18.64
CA ALA A 196 3.82 16.17 19.51
C ALA A 196 3.65 16.59 20.99
N PRO A 197 2.54 16.18 21.65
CA PRO A 197 2.20 16.61 23.01
C PRO A 197 3.23 16.29 24.11
N GLY A 198 4.20 15.41 23.81
CA GLY A 198 5.27 15.02 24.72
C GLY A 198 6.52 15.91 24.66
N LEU A 199 6.64 16.81 23.67
CA LEU A 199 7.80 17.69 23.52
C LEU A 199 7.52 19.09 24.12
N GLU A 200 8.53 19.70 24.74
CA GLU A 200 8.45 21.03 25.34
C GLU A 200 9.24 22.07 24.52
N GLU A 201 8.61 23.20 24.17
CA GLU A 201 9.19 24.25 23.31
C GLU A 201 10.56 24.76 23.81
N GLY A 202 10.72 24.91 25.13
CA GLY A 202 11.95 25.42 25.76
C GLY A 202 13.16 24.50 25.65
N GLU A 203 12.98 23.24 25.20
CA GLU A 203 14.09 22.33 24.91
C GLU A 203 14.69 22.55 23.51
N TYR A 204 13.94 23.21 22.63
CA TYR A 204 14.29 23.40 21.21
C TYR A 204 14.48 24.88 20.84
N ILE A 205 13.87 25.79 21.61
CA ILE A 205 13.93 27.24 21.38
C ILE A 205 14.49 27.91 22.64
N ASP A 206 15.81 27.81 22.87
CA ASP A 206 16.50 28.74 23.78
C ASP A 206 18.03 28.85 23.55
N GLY A 207 18.53 30.09 23.55
CA GLY A 207 19.94 30.45 23.79
C GLY A 207 20.94 30.36 22.63
N ASP A 208 20.98 29.24 21.89
CA ASP A 208 21.98 28.99 20.83
C ASP A 208 21.39 28.43 19.50
N GLY A 209 20.06 28.37 19.36
CA GLY A 209 19.38 28.27 18.06
C GLY A 209 19.61 26.98 17.28
N VAL A 210 19.41 25.80 17.90
CA VAL A 210 19.25 24.55 17.15
C VAL A 210 17.77 24.16 17.21
N SER A 211 16.96 24.89 16.43
CA SER A 211 15.54 24.65 16.23
C SER A 211 15.35 23.53 15.19
N ASP A 212 15.91 22.35 15.47
CA ASP A 212 15.79 21.20 14.57
C ASP A 212 14.83 20.17 15.18
N ILE A 213 13.76 19.82 14.48
CA ILE A 213 12.84 18.73 14.84
C ILE A 213 12.79 17.71 13.71
N GLU A 214 13.30 16.50 13.94
CA GLU A 214 13.11 15.37 13.04
C GLU A 214 11.72 14.76 13.24
N PHE A 215 10.93 14.74 12.17
CA PHE A 215 9.60 14.12 12.08
C PHE A 215 9.58 13.02 11.01
N GLY A 216 8.90 11.92 11.29
CA GLY A 216 8.70 10.88 10.29
C GLY A 216 7.81 9.73 10.74
N PRO A 217 7.66 8.69 9.90
CA PRO A 217 6.90 7.50 10.26
C PRO A 217 7.55 6.78 11.43
N ALA A 218 6.76 6.46 12.46
CA ALA A 218 7.28 5.70 13.59
C ALA A 218 7.67 4.30 13.12
N THR A 219 8.97 3.98 13.16
CA THR A 219 9.56 2.82 12.49
C THR A 219 8.83 1.51 12.84
N SER A 220 8.54 1.33 14.13
CA SER A 220 7.85 0.14 14.63
C SER A 220 6.45 -0.02 14.04
N SER A 221 5.67 1.06 13.99
CA SER A 221 4.31 1.06 13.48
C SER A 221 4.26 0.96 11.95
N ALA A 222 5.20 1.60 11.24
CA ALA A 222 5.31 1.53 9.79
C ALA A 222 5.60 0.09 9.36
N VAL A 223 6.59 -0.57 9.97
CA VAL A 223 6.95 -1.96 9.65
C VAL A 223 5.83 -2.92 10.04
N LEU A 224 5.27 -2.79 11.26
CA LEU A 224 4.29 -3.73 11.78
C LEU A 224 2.93 -3.61 11.09
N TYR A 225 2.36 -2.40 11.03
CA TYR A 225 1.03 -2.19 10.49
C TYR A 225 1.05 -2.05 8.97
N ALA A 226 1.83 -1.09 8.46
CA ALA A 226 1.86 -0.78 7.03
C ALA A 226 2.69 -1.76 6.19
N GLY A 227 3.70 -2.40 6.77
CA GLY A 227 4.54 -3.37 6.08
C GLY A 227 4.02 -4.81 6.15
N LEU A 228 3.36 -5.19 7.24
CA LEU A 228 3.06 -6.60 7.52
C LEU A 228 1.57 -6.86 7.76
N LEU A 229 1.02 -6.40 8.89
CA LEU A 229 -0.29 -6.86 9.38
C LEU A 229 -1.43 -6.46 8.45
N VAL A 230 -1.54 -5.17 8.10
CA VAL A 230 -2.67 -4.70 7.30
C VAL A 230 -2.58 -5.23 5.86
N PRO A 231 -1.43 -5.16 5.15
CA PRO A 231 -1.30 -5.78 3.84
C PRO A 231 -1.57 -7.29 3.85
N ALA A 232 -1.12 -8.02 4.88
CA ALA A 232 -1.37 -9.47 4.99
C ALA A 232 -2.86 -9.78 5.12
N VAL A 233 -3.57 -9.05 5.98
CA VAL A 233 -5.03 -9.22 6.16
C VAL A 233 -5.77 -8.87 4.86
N LEU A 234 -5.44 -7.75 4.22
CA LEU A 234 -6.08 -7.32 2.98
C LEU A 234 -5.80 -8.27 1.81
N ALA A 235 -4.55 -8.73 1.67
CA ALA A 235 -4.20 -9.72 0.66
C ALA A 235 -4.95 -11.03 0.89
N ALA A 236 -5.02 -11.51 2.14
CA ALA A 236 -5.79 -12.71 2.49
C ALA A 236 -7.28 -12.55 2.16
N ILE A 237 -7.89 -11.39 2.46
CA ILE A 237 -9.27 -11.07 2.04
C ILE A 237 -9.40 -11.16 0.52
N GLY A 238 -8.45 -10.57 -0.22
CA GLY A 238 -8.37 -10.67 -1.68
C GLY A 238 -8.37 -12.10 -2.19
N GLY A 239 -7.55 -12.97 -1.58
CA GLY A 239 -7.52 -14.39 -1.89
C GLY A 239 -8.84 -15.08 -1.61
N LEU A 240 -9.42 -14.87 -0.42
CA LEU A 240 -10.69 -15.49 -0.02
C LEU A 240 -11.87 -15.12 -0.94
N ILE A 241 -11.86 -13.93 -1.55
CA ILE A 241 -12.88 -13.54 -2.53
C ILE A 241 -12.92 -14.50 -3.73
N THR A 242 -11.78 -15.11 -4.09
CA THR A 242 -11.76 -16.14 -5.16
C THR A 242 -12.49 -17.43 -4.76
N GLN A 243 -12.52 -17.74 -3.47
CA GLN A 243 -13.08 -18.98 -2.88
C GLN A 243 -14.24 -18.70 -1.90
N TRP A 244 -15.11 -17.74 -2.25
CA TRP A 244 -16.12 -17.22 -1.32
C TRP A 244 -17.11 -18.29 -0.79
N ARG A 245 -17.41 -19.33 -1.59
CA ARG A 245 -18.34 -20.41 -1.20
C ARG A 245 -17.71 -21.29 -0.13
N ASP A 246 -16.53 -21.79 -0.39
CA ASP A 246 -15.80 -22.69 0.51
C ASP A 246 -15.39 -21.99 1.82
N ALA A 247 -15.07 -20.69 1.74
CA ALA A 247 -14.79 -19.87 2.91
C ALA A 247 -16.02 -19.76 3.84
N LEU A 248 -17.21 -19.55 3.28
CA LEU A 248 -18.45 -19.50 4.06
C LEU A 248 -18.80 -20.85 4.68
N GLU A 249 -18.66 -21.94 3.93
CA GLU A 249 -18.91 -23.30 4.43
C GLU A 249 -17.99 -23.66 5.59
N THR A 250 -16.70 -23.29 5.51
CA THR A 250 -15.72 -23.52 6.59
C THR A 250 -16.06 -22.72 7.85
N VAL A 251 -16.53 -21.47 7.70
CA VAL A 251 -16.94 -20.64 8.84
C VAL A 251 -18.22 -21.18 9.48
N MET A 252 -19.23 -21.51 8.68
CA MET A 252 -20.50 -22.08 9.18
C MET A 252 -20.25 -23.40 9.91
N ALA A 253 -19.41 -24.28 9.36
CA ALA A 253 -19.06 -25.55 10.00
C ALA A 253 -18.36 -25.38 11.37
N LYS A 254 -17.60 -24.29 11.58
CA LYS A 254 -17.01 -23.97 12.88
C LYS A 254 -18.00 -23.37 13.86
N VAL A 255 -18.97 -22.57 13.39
CA VAL A 255 -20.02 -21.99 14.23
C VAL A 255 -20.98 -23.07 14.73
N ASP A 256 -21.32 -24.05 13.90
CA ASP A 256 -22.19 -25.18 14.27
C ASP A 256 -21.53 -26.19 15.24
N GLN A 257 -20.21 -26.08 15.46
CA GLN A 257 -19.45 -26.91 16.41
C GLN A 257 -19.27 -26.25 17.79
N GLN A 258 -19.78 -25.03 17.99
CA GLN A 258 -19.80 -24.34 19.29
C GLN A 258 -21.19 -24.41 19.94
#